data_AF-Q3UXA2-F1
#
_entry.id   AF-Q3UXA2-F1
#
_cell.length_a   1.000
_cell.length_b   1.000
_cell.length_c   1.000
_cell.angle_alpha   90.00
_cell.angle_beta   90.00
_cell.angle_gamma   90.00
#
_symmetry.space_group_name_H-M   'P 1'
#
loop_
_entity.id
_entity.type
_entity.pdbx_description
1 polymer ?
#
loop_
_entity_poly.entity_id
_entity_poly.type
_entity_poly.pdbx_seq_one_letter_code
_entity_poly.pdbx_strand_id
1 'polypeptide(L)'
;ERQHELEFDVQPAYDALYEVRHFKPFDSSNYNKVYAQLTHECTTLEKEGEFSICFTDLHQSFLRYRAPKLWNLIRLVKHWYQLCKEKLRGPLPPQYALELLTVYVWEYGIHENPGLHTAQCFRTVLELVTKYKRLRIYWTWCYDFQHEISDYLQGQIKKARPLILDPADPTRNVAGSDLQAWDLLAKEAQIWIDSTFFTNHDMSIVEAWEVMPERQECVFL
;
A
#
# COMPACT_ATOMS: atom_id res chain seq x y z
N GLU A 1 -8.43 6.48 36.16
CA GLU A 1 -8.35 6.95 34.76
C GLU A 1 -7.13 6.29 34.13
N ARG A 2 -7.23 5.67 32.95
CA ARG A 2 -6.03 5.20 32.23
C ARG A 2 -5.40 6.45 31.62
N GLN A 3 -4.18 6.80 32.03
CA GLN A 3 -3.40 7.80 31.30
C GLN A 3 -2.99 7.17 29.97
N HIS A 4 -3.28 7.88 28.88
CA HIS A 4 -2.81 7.53 27.55
C HIS A 4 -1.64 8.47 27.25
N GLU A 5 -0.46 7.89 27.05
CA GLU A 5 0.71 8.61 26.56
C GLU A 5 0.71 8.60 25.03
N LEU A 6 1.12 9.72 24.44
CA LEU A 6 1.25 9.89 22.98
C LEU A 6 2.68 10.28 22.67
N GLU A 7 3.35 9.45 21.87
CA GLU A 7 4.68 9.73 21.34
C GLU A 7 4.54 10.35 19.94
N PHE A 8 5.31 11.40 19.67
CA PHE A 8 5.31 12.10 18.39
C PHE A 8 6.69 12.01 17.75
N ASP A 9 6.74 11.50 16.53
CA ASP A 9 7.90 11.64 15.65
C ASP A 9 7.76 12.94 14.85
N VAL A 10 8.76 13.83 14.94
CA VAL A 10 8.74 15.17 14.34
C VAL A 10 9.79 15.22 13.24
N GLN A 11 9.33 15.28 11.99
CA GLN A 11 10.18 15.24 10.81
C GLN A 11 10.03 16.54 9.99
N PRO A 12 11.10 17.34 9.83
CA PRO A 12 11.07 18.51 8.96
C PRO A 12 11.01 18.09 7.50
N ALA A 13 10.23 18.80 6.70
CA ALA A 13 10.04 18.54 5.27
C ALA A 13 9.96 19.84 4.47
N TYR A 14 10.35 19.78 3.20
CA TYR A 14 10.07 20.84 2.24
C TYR A 14 8.60 20.75 1.81
N ASP A 15 7.91 21.89 1.75
CA ASP A 15 6.51 21.95 1.30
C ASP A 15 6.44 21.87 -0.24
N ALA A 16 6.68 20.67 -0.77
CA ALA A 16 6.65 20.40 -2.21
C ALA A 16 5.26 20.56 -2.82
N LEU A 17 4.20 20.58 -1.99
CA LEU A 17 2.82 20.66 -2.42
C LEU A 17 2.24 22.09 -2.32
N TYR A 18 3.02 23.07 -1.84
CA TYR A 18 2.56 24.43 -1.56
C TYR A 18 1.74 25.03 -2.72
N GLU A 19 2.28 24.98 -3.94
CA GLU A 19 1.65 25.58 -5.12
C GLU A 19 0.42 24.80 -5.59
N VAL A 20 0.32 23.52 -5.24
CA VAL A 20 -0.70 22.59 -5.76
C VAL A 20 -1.73 22.17 -4.71
N ARG A 21 -1.61 22.65 -3.46
CA ARG A 21 -2.46 22.29 -2.31
C ARG A 21 -3.97 22.58 -2.51
N HIS A 22 -4.29 23.47 -3.45
CA HIS A 22 -5.67 23.86 -3.76
C HIS A 22 -6.33 22.91 -4.77
N PHE A 23 -5.55 22.09 -5.48
CA PHE A 23 -6.07 21.14 -6.45
C PHE A 23 -6.58 19.87 -5.75
N LYS A 24 -7.55 19.22 -6.40
CA LYS A 24 -8.00 17.91 -5.97
C LYS A 24 -6.98 16.86 -6.43
N PRO A 25 -6.68 15.85 -5.61
CA PRO A 25 -5.67 14.85 -5.93
C PRO A 25 -6.11 13.83 -6.99
N PHE A 26 -7.29 13.99 -7.61
CA PHE A 26 -7.84 13.09 -8.63
C PHE A 26 -7.44 13.45 -10.06
N ASP A 27 -6.72 14.55 -10.22
CA ASP A 27 -6.19 14.99 -11.51
C ASP A 27 -4.68 15.13 -11.39
N SER A 28 -4.01 14.08 -11.86
CA SER A 28 -2.56 13.89 -11.90
C SER A 28 -1.84 15.05 -12.58
N SER A 29 -2.49 15.70 -13.56
CA SER A 29 -1.88 16.78 -14.32
C SER A 29 -1.47 17.98 -13.46
N ASN A 30 -2.16 18.17 -12.32
CA ASN A 30 -1.86 19.23 -11.36
C ASN A 30 -0.49 19.03 -10.68
N TYR A 31 -0.01 17.80 -10.57
CA TYR A 31 1.23 17.47 -9.85
C TYR A 31 2.42 17.25 -10.79
N ASN A 32 2.24 17.35 -12.11
CA ASN A 32 3.26 17.04 -13.10
C ASN A 32 4.58 17.76 -12.87
N LYS A 33 4.55 19.07 -12.63
CA LYS A 33 5.77 19.86 -12.39
C LYS A 33 6.49 19.42 -11.11
N VAL A 34 5.72 19.15 -10.06
CA VAL A 34 6.26 18.69 -8.77
C VAL A 34 6.95 17.34 -8.94
N TYR A 35 6.32 16.41 -9.65
CA TYR A 35 6.89 15.09 -9.87
C TYR A 35 8.02 15.06 -10.91
N ALA A 36 7.98 15.92 -11.93
CA ALA A 36 9.10 16.09 -12.86
C ALA A 36 10.36 16.58 -12.11
N GLN A 37 10.21 17.55 -11.20
CA GLN A 37 11.31 17.99 -10.34
C GLN A 37 11.76 16.89 -9.38
N LEU A 38 10.82 16.21 -8.70
CA LEU A 38 11.15 15.12 -7.78
C LEU A 38 11.94 14.01 -8.49
N THR A 39 11.48 13.55 -9.65
CA THR A 39 12.14 12.47 -10.40
C THR A 39 13.52 12.88 -10.88
N HIS A 40 13.70 14.13 -11.30
CA HIS A 40 15.02 14.70 -11.65
C HIS A 40 15.98 14.69 -10.46
N GLU A 41 15.55 15.20 -9.31
CA GLU A 41 16.36 15.25 -8.08
C GLU A 41 16.68 13.85 -7.56
N CYS A 42 15.68 12.96 -7.48
CA CYS A 42 15.87 11.57 -7.05
C CYS A 42 16.85 10.80 -7.96
N THR A 43 16.80 11.04 -9.27
CA THR A 43 17.71 10.41 -10.23
C THR A 43 19.12 10.97 -10.09
N THR A 44 19.25 12.29 -9.92
CA THR A 44 20.55 12.97 -9.79
C THR A 44 21.26 12.64 -8.48
N LEU A 45 20.49 12.49 -7.39
CA LEU A 45 21.01 12.24 -6.05
C LEU A 45 21.04 10.75 -5.67
N GLU A 46 20.46 9.88 -6.49
CA GLU A 46 20.22 8.46 -6.18
C GLU A 46 19.42 8.25 -4.88
N LYS A 47 18.34 9.02 -4.71
CA LYS A 47 17.55 9.13 -3.46
C LYS A 47 16.06 8.85 -3.65
N GLU A 48 15.74 7.80 -4.38
CA GLU A 48 14.36 7.37 -4.60
C GLU A 48 13.63 7.10 -3.26
N GLY A 49 12.44 7.70 -3.09
CA GLY A 49 11.59 7.55 -1.92
C GLY A 49 12.03 8.27 -0.63
N GLU A 50 13.21 8.89 -0.63
CA GLU A 50 13.74 9.62 0.54
C GLU A 50 12.93 10.89 0.87
N PHE A 51 12.26 11.48 -0.12
CA PHE A 51 11.48 12.71 0.05
C PHE A 51 9.99 12.46 0.33
N SER A 52 9.62 11.22 0.67
CA SER A 52 8.22 10.83 0.87
C SER A 52 7.48 11.67 1.92
N ILE A 53 8.20 12.20 2.93
CA ILE A 53 7.63 13.08 3.96
C ILE A 53 7.04 14.38 3.39
N CYS A 54 7.56 14.87 2.26
CA CYS A 54 7.05 16.05 1.56
C CYS A 54 5.63 15.84 1.00
N PHE A 55 5.16 14.60 0.92
CA PHE A 55 3.87 14.21 0.34
C PHE A 55 2.85 13.69 1.37
N THR A 56 3.07 13.95 2.67
CA THR A 56 2.23 13.45 3.76
C THR A 56 0.74 13.82 3.60
N ASP A 57 0.43 15.01 3.09
CA ASP A 57 -0.95 15.44 2.85
C ASP A 57 -1.66 14.58 1.80
N LEU A 58 -0.93 14.11 0.79
CA LEU A 58 -1.42 13.17 -0.20
C LEU A 58 -1.59 11.76 0.41
N HIS A 59 -0.65 11.29 1.23
CA HIS A 59 -0.83 10.01 1.95
C HIS A 59 -2.11 10.00 2.79
N GLN A 60 -2.37 11.10 3.52
CA GLN A 60 -3.60 11.26 4.29
C GLN A 60 -4.83 11.29 3.38
N SER A 61 -4.77 12.07 2.30
CA SER A 61 -5.89 12.23 1.36
C SER A 61 -6.25 10.92 0.64
N PHE A 62 -5.27 10.06 0.36
CA PHE A 62 -5.47 8.76 -0.28
C PHE A 62 -6.38 7.82 0.55
N LEU A 63 -6.27 7.89 1.87
CA LEU A 63 -7.09 7.10 2.80
C LEU A 63 -8.36 7.83 3.27
N ARG A 64 -8.34 9.18 3.28
CA ARG A 64 -9.40 10.02 3.86
C ARG A 64 -10.79 9.77 3.29
N TYR A 65 -10.90 9.50 1.99
CA TYR A 65 -12.20 9.35 1.31
C TYR A 65 -12.72 7.91 1.28
N ARG A 66 -12.04 6.97 1.96
CA ARG A 66 -12.39 5.55 1.92
C ARG A 66 -13.46 5.18 2.95
N ALA A 67 -14.27 4.17 2.62
CA ALA A 67 -15.38 3.71 3.45
C ALA A 67 -14.92 3.26 4.86
N PRO A 68 -15.73 3.47 5.93
CA PRO A 68 -15.38 3.05 7.30
C PRO A 68 -15.02 1.56 7.44
N LYS A 69 -15.61 0.70 6.61
CA LYS A 69 -15.31 -0.73 6.58
C LYS A 69 -13.86 -1.02 6.15
N LEU A 70 -13.27 -0.22 5.24
CA LEU A 70 -11.85 -0.36 4.86
C LEU A 70 -10.96 -0.04 6.06
N TRP A 71 -11.28 0.99 6.84
CA TRP A 71 -10.51 1.34 8.04
C TRP A 71 -10.48 0.20 9.06
N ASN A 72 -11.59 -0.54 9.21
CA ASN A 72 -11.62 -1.73 10.06
C ASN A 72 -10.75 -2.87 9.51
N LEU A 73 -10.74 -3.08 8.20
CA LEU A 73 -9.86 -4.06 7.56
C LEU A 73 -8.38 -3.68 7.71
N ILE A 74 -8.02 -2.41 7.49
CA ILE A 74 -6.66 -1.90 7.72
C ILE A 74 -6.23 -2.13 9.16
N ARG A 75 -7.11 -1.83 10.14
CA ARG A 75 -6.84 -2.10 11.57
C ARG A 75 -6.61 -3.59 11.84
N LEU A 76 -7.40 -4.47 11.23
CA LEU A 76 -7.24 -5.92 11.37
C LEU A 76 -5.88 -6.39 10.82
N VAL A 77 -5.50 -5.94 9.61
CA VAL A 77 -4.21 -6.27 9.00
C VAL A 77 -3.04 -5.72 9.82
N LYS A 78 -3.16 -4.49 10.33
CA LYS A 78 -2.15 -3.90 11.23
C LYS A 78 -2.02 -4.69 12.53
N HIS A 79 -3.14 -5.14 13.11
CA HIS A 79 -3.10 -5.96 14.31
C HIS A 79 -2.40 -7.30 14.05
N TRP A 80 -2.76 -7.99 12.96
CA TRP A 80 -2.06 -9.20 12.52
C TRP A 80 -0.55 -8.96 12.32
N TYR A 81 -0.18 -7.86 11.65
CA TYR A 81 1.22 -7.48 11.45
C TYR A 81 1.97 -7.30 12.79
N GLN A 82 1.35 -6.69 13.80
CA GLN A 82 1.97 -6.57 15.13
C GLN A 82 2.14 -7.93 15.82
N LEU A 83 1.17 -8.84 15.71
CA LEU A 83 1.32 -10.22 16.21
C LEU A 83 2.48 -10.94 15.52
N CYS A 84 2.64 -10.75 14.22
CA CYS A 84 3.79 -11.29 13.47
C CYS A 84 5.11 -10.69 13.97
N LYS A 85 5.15 -9.38 14.22
CA LYS A 85 6.34 -8.68 14.74
C LYS A 85 6.77 -9.23 16.10
N GLU A 86 5.81 -9.45 17.00
CA GLU A 86 6.05 -10.01 18.34
C GLU A 86 6.55 -11.47 18.27
N LYS A 87 5.96 -12.28 17.38
CA LYS A 87 6.27 -13.70 17.22
C LYS A 87 7.60 -13.94 16.51
N LEU A 88 7.81 -13.32 15.35
CA LEU A 88 8.95 -13.60 14.47
C LEU A 88 10.24 -12.96 14.98
N ARG A 89 10.15 -11.80 15.65
CA ARG A 89 11.31 -11.02 16.14
C ARG A 89 12.41 -10.83 15.08
N GLY A 90 12.02 -10.81 13.82
CA GLY A 90 12.89 -10.73 12.65
C GLY A 90 12.50 -9.56 11.74
N PRO A 91 13.18 -9.40 10.59
CA PRO A 91 12.84 -8.35 9.65
C PRO A 91 11.44 -8.57 9.09
N LEU A 92 10.71 -7.47 8.89
CA LEU A 92 9.38 -7.43 8.31
C LEU A 92 9.32 -6.32 7.25
N PRO A 93 8.55 -6.51 6.17
CA PRO A 93 8.34 -5.45 5.19
C PRO A 93 7.64 -4.27 5.87
N PRO A 94 7.78 -3.04 5.33
CA PRO A 94 7.17 -1.87 5.93
C PRO A 94 5.67 -2.05 6.15
N GLN A 95 5.17 -1.73 7.35
CA GLN A 95 3.73 -1.86 7.67
C GLN A 95 2.86 -1.13 6.65
N TYR A 96 3.33 0.03 6.16
CA TYR A 96 2.63 0.81 5.13
C TYR A 96 2.40 0.03 3.83
N ALA A 97 3.29 -0.90 3.46
CA ALA A 97 3.08 -1.79 2.30
C ALA A 97 1.84 -2.68 2.48
N LEU A 98 1.59 -3.16 3.70
CA LEU A 98 0.40 -3.98 4.01
C LEU A 98 -0.87 -3.13 4.06
N GLU A 99 -0.77 -1.88 4.52
CA GLU A 99 -1.89 -0.92 4.47
C GLU A 99 -2.30 -0.67 3.01
N LEU A 100 -1.34 -0.44 2.10
CA LEU A 100 -1.60 -0.27 0.67
C LEU A 100 -2.09 -1.55 -0.01
N LEU A 101 -1.53 -2.72 0.35
CA LEU A 101 -2.02 -4.02 -0.14
C LEU A 101 -3.48 -4.25 0.26
N THR A 102 -3.86 -3.80 1.46
CA THR A 102 -5.23 -3.87 1.95
C THR A 102 -6.17 -2.96 1.15
N VAL A 103 -5.72 -1.73 0.83
CA VAL A 103 -6.47 -0.82 -0.05
C VAL A 103 -6.68 -1.46 -1.42
N TYR A 104 -5.63 -2.09 -1.99
CA TYR A 104 -5.73 -2.79 -3.26
C TYR A 104 -6.80 -3.89 -3.26
N VAL A 105 -6.77 -4.79 -2.27
CA VAL A 105 -7.76 -5.87 -2.12
C VAL A 105 -9.17 -5.30 -2.01
N TRP A 106 -9.34 -4.24 -1.23
CA TRP A 106 -10.64 -3.60 -1.05
C TRP A 106 -11.20 -2.99 -2.33
N GLU A 107 -10.36 -2.27 -3.09
CA GLU A 107 -10.76 -1.66 -4.35
C GLU A 107 -11.15 -2.70 -5.40
N TYR A 108 -10.39 -3.80 -5.49
CA TYR A 108 -10.75 -4.93 -6.36
C TYR A 108 -12.08 -5.57 -5.93
N GLY A 109 -12.25 -5.77 -4.63
CA GLY A 109 -13.45 -6.40 -4.06
C GLY A 109 -14.74 -5.64 -4.30
N ILE A 110 -14.73 -4.32 -4.14
CA ILE A 110 -15.94 -3.51 -4.39
C ILE A 110 -16.34 -3.57 -5.87
N HIS A 111 -15.38 -3.63 -6.79
CA HIS A 111 -15.67 -3.69 -8.22
C HIS A 111 -16.36 -5.01 -8.61
N GLU A 112 -15.88 -6.13 -8.07
CA GLU A 112 -16.33 -7.47 -8.44
C GLU A 112 -17.51 -7.97 -7.61
N ASN A 113 -17.69 -7.53 -6.36
CA ASN A 113 -18.70 -8.09 -5.47
C ASN A 113 -19.27 -7.09 -4.43
N PRO A 114 -20.57 -6.75 -4.48
CA PRO A 114 -21.20 -5.86 -3.50
C PRO A 114 -21.34 -6.47 -2.10
N GLY A 115 -21.17 -7.79 -1.94
CA GLY A 115 -21.21 -8.55 -0.69
C GLY A 115 -19.85 -8.59 0.02
N LEU A 116 -19.28 -7.44 0.34
CA LEU A 116 -17.92 -7.37 0.86
C LEU A 116 -17.81 -7.83 2.33
N HIS A 117 -17.19 -9.00 2.56
CA HIS A 117 -16.98 -9.55 3.91
C HIS A 117 -15.53 -9.37 4.39
N THR A 118 -15.35 -8.79 5.58
CA THR A 118 -14.02 -8.51 6.17
C THR A 118 -13.11 -9.73 6.22
N ALA A 119 -13.65 -10.92 6.54
CA ALA A 119 -12.88 -12.16 6.61
C ALA A 119 -12.31 -12.58 5.25
N GLN A 120 -13.11 -12.45 4.18
CA GLN A 120 -12.67 -12.72 2.81
C GLN A 120 -11.57 -11.75 2.38
N CYS A 121 -11.76 -10.45 2.62
CA CYS A 121 -10.74 -9.45 2.31
C CYS A 121 -9.44 -9.73 3.07
N PHE A 122 -9.54 -10.04 4.36
CA PHE A 122 -8.36 -10.32 5.18
C PHE A 122 -7.63 -11.56 4.69
N ARG A 123 -8.34 -12.66 4.39
CA ARG A 123 -7.74 -13.85 3.79
C ARG A 123 -7.03 -13.52 2.47
N THR A 124 -7.68 -12.72 1.63
CA THR A 124 -7.14 -12.30 0.33
C THR A 124 -5.85 -11.50 0.49
N VAL A 125 -5.77 -10.60 1.48
CA VAL A 125 -4.52 -9.91 1.82
C VAL A 125 -3.43 -10.92 2.19
N LEU A 126 -3.71 -11.91 3.04
CA LEU A 126 -2.73 -12.94 3.40
C LEU A 126 -2.27 -13.75 2.17
N GLU A 127 -3.19 -14.12 1.27
CA GLU A 127 -2.84 -14.84 0.04
C GLU A 127 -2.00 -14.00 -0.93
N LEU A 128 -2.20 -12.69 -0.99
CA LEU A 128 -1.32 -11.82 -1.76
C LEU A 128 0.07 -11.70 -1.13
N VAL A 129 0.17 -11.72 0.20
CA VAL A 129 1.46 -11.79 0.91
C VAL A 129 2.19 -13.10 0.57
N THR A 130 1.53 -14.25 0.50
CA THR A 130 2.20 -15.51 0.07
C THR A 130 2.65 -15.46 -1.40
N LYS A 131 1.99 -14.63 -2.22
CA LYS A 131 2.31 -14.40 -3.64
C LYS A 131 3.20 -13.17 -3.86
N TYR A 132 3.91 -12.66 -2.84
CA TYR A 132 4.63 -11.38 -2.91
C TYR A 132 5.59 -11.25 -4.11
N LYS A 133 6.24 -12.34 -4.53
CA LYS A 133 7.14 -12.38 -5.71
C LYS A 133 6.42 -12.04 -7.03
N ARG A 134 5.10 -12.03 -7.05
CA ARG A 134 4.27 -11.66 -8.19
C ARG A 134 3.68 -10.25 -8.08
N LEU A 135 3.79 -9.59 -6.92
CA LEU A 135 3.17 -8.29 -6.69
C LEU A 135 3.77 -7.21 -7.58
N ARG A 136 2.88 -6.55 -8.32
CA ARG A 136 3.14 -5.31 -9.05
C ARG A 136 1.89 -4.43 -8.95
N ILE A 137 1.89 -3.54 -7.98
CA ILE A 137 0.76 -2.68 -7.64
C ILE A 137 1.21 -1.22 -7.70
N TYR A 138 0.42 -0.39 -8.35
CA TYR A 138 0.59 1.07 -8.40
C TYR A 138 -0.79 1.71 -8.58
N TRP A 139 -0.87 3.02 -8.36
CA TRP A 139 -2.10 3.80 -8.57
C TRP A 139 -1.81 4.96 -9.51
N THR A 140 -2.70 5.20 -10.46
CA THR A 140 -2.73 6.43 -11.24
C THR A 140 -3.65 7.44 -10.57
N TRP A 141 -3.19 8.02 -9.46
CA TRP A 141 -3.98 8.93 -8.62
C TRP A 141 -3.48 10.37 -8.72
N CYS A 142 -2.32 10.67 -8.14
CA CYS A 142 -1.68 11.98 -8.26
C CYS A 142 -0.62 12.02 -9.37
N TYR A 143 -0.30 10.88 -9.97
CA TYR A 143 0.58 10.76 -11.15
C TYR A 143 0.01 9.72 -12.11
N ASP A 144 0.41 9.78 -13.38
CA ASP A 144 0.06 8.79 -14.39
C ASP A 144 1.13 8.66 -15.49
N PHE A 145 0.86 7.81 -16.49
CA PHE A 145 1.77 7.52 -17.61
C PHE A 145 1.58 8.45 -18.82
N GLN A 146 0.83 9.55 -18.69
CA GLN A 146 0.52 10.47 -19.80
C GLN A 146 1.43 11.70 -19.85
N HIS A 147 2.27 11.89 -18.83
CA HIS A 147 3.02 13.14 -18.62
C HIS A 147 4.54 12.95 -18.62
N GLU A 148 5.28 14.03 -18.30
CA GLU A 148 6.75 14.12 -18.38
C GLU A 148 7.50 13.01 -17.61
N ILE A 149 6.85 12.40 -16.61
CA ILE A 149 7.41 11.32 -15.80
C ILE A 149 7.08 9.91 -16.31
N SER A 150 6.44 9.77 -17.48
CA SER A 150 5.99 8.47 -18.01
C SER A 150 7.13 7.47 -18.16
N ASP A 151 8.25 7.86 -18.77
CA ASP A 151 9.43 6.99 -18.93
C ASP A 151 10.01 6.56 -17.58
N TYR A 152 10.01 7.46 -16.61
CA TYR A 152 10.45 7.17 -15.24
C TYR A 152 9.54 6.12 -14.58
N LEU A 153 8.21 6.29 -14.67
CA LEU A 153 7.24 5.32 -14.15
C LEU A 153 7.35 3.97 -14.86
N GLN A 154 7.57 3.95 -16.18
CA GLN A 154 7.83 2.73 -16.94
C GLN A 154 9.10 2.02 -16.43
N GLY A 155 10.11 2.78 -16.00
CA GLY A 155 11.28 2.26 -15.29
C GLY A 155 10.93 1.63 -13.95
N GLN A 156 10.14 2.32 -13.11
CA GLN A 156 9.70 1.82 -11.81
C GLN A 156 8.96 0.50 -11.91
N ILE A 157 7.98 0.38 -12.80
CA ILE A 157 7.16 -0.84 -12.90
C ILE A 157 7.93 -2.07 -13.41
N LYS A 158 9.07 -1.85 -14.07
CA LYS A 158 9.98 -2.91 -14.53
C LYS A 158 10.95 -3.39 -13.44
N LYS A 159 11.04 -2.71 -12.29
CA LYS A 159 11.89 -3.14 -11.17
C LYS A 159 11.47 -4.50 -10.61
N ALA A 160 12.38 -5.08 -9.84
CA ALA A 160 12.18 -6.35 -9.18
C ALA A 160 10.97 -6.32 -8.23
N ARG A 161 10.30 -7.47 -8.13
CA ARG A 161 9.14 -7.66 -7.26
C ARG A 161 9.59 -8.05 -5.84
N PRO A 162 8.82 -7.74 -4.79
CA PRO A 162 7.50 -7.09 -4.81
C PRO A 162 7.61 -5.60 -5.16
N LEU A 163 6.70 -5.13 -6.01
CA LEU A 163 6.54 -3.71 -6.29
C LEU A 163 5.17 -3.26 -5.78
N ILE A 164 5.18 -2.32 -4.84
CA ILE A 164 4.01 -1.57 -4.41
C ILE A 164 4.43 -0.11 -4.45
N LEU A 165 4.07 0.60 -5.52
CA LEU A 165 4.44 2.01 -5.70
C LEU A 165 3.56 2.88 -4.80
N ASP A 166 4.18 3.80 -4.06
CA ASP A 166 3.48 4.73 -3.19
C ASP A 166 2.52 5.59 -4.03
N PRO A 167 1.21 5.63 -3.71
CA PRO A 167 0.25 6.40 -4.49
C PRO A 167 0.53 7.90 -4.44
N ALA A 168 1.36 8.41 -3.51
CA ALA A 168 1.70 9.83 -3.39
C ALA A 168 3.14 10.17 -3.81
N ASP A 169 4.00 9.17 -4.02
CA ASP A 169 5.41 9.36 -4.40
C ASP A 169 5.79 8.35 -5.51
N PRO A 170 5.89 8.80 -6.78
CA PRO A 170 6.17 7.91 -7.92
C PRO A 170 7.59 7.34 -7.89
N THR A 171 8.46 7.76 -6.98
CA THR A 171 9.83 7.26 -6.83
C THR A 171 9.93 6.14 -5.79
N ARG A 172 8.89 5.93 -4.98
CA ARG A 172 8.96 5.08 -3.79
C ARG A 172 8.27 3.74 -3.97
N ASN A 173 9.06 2.67 -4.07
CA ASN A 173 8.54 1.31 -3.84
C ASN A 173 8.42 1.04 -2.34
N VAL A 174 7.20 1.11 -1.78
CA VAL A 174 6.98 0.91 -0.34
C VAL A 174 7.17 -0.54 0.10
N ALA A 175 7.15 -1.49 -0.84
CA ALA A 175 7.40 -2.89 -0.52
C ALA A 175 8.86 -3.12 -0.07
N GLY A 176 9.76 -2.18 -0.36
CA GLY A 176 11.18 -2.29 -0.10
C GLY A 176 11.83 -3.39 -0.95
N SER A 177 13.11 -3.66 -0.67
CA SER A 177 13.93 -4.64 -1.37
C SER A 177 14.29 -5.87 -0.53
N ASP A 178 13.89 -5.91 0.74
CA ASP A 178 14.20 -7.01 1.66
C ASP A 178 13.29 -8.23 1.39
N LEU A 179 13.76 -9.12 0.52
CA LEU A 179 13.05 -10.36 0.20
C LEU A 179 12.99 -11.34 1.38
N GLN A 180 13.94 -11.29 2.32
CA GLN A 180 13.93 -12.14 3.51
C GLN A 180 12.79 -11.76 4.44
N ALA A 181 12.56 -10.45 4.61
CA ALA A 181 11.42 -9.92 5.37
C ALA A 181 10.09 -10.42 4.80
N TRP A 182 9.94 -10.37 3.48
CA TRP A 182 8.74 -10.89 2.81
C TRP A 182 8.62 -12.41 2.88
N ASP A 183 9.71 -13.17 2.74
CA ASP A 183 9.70 -14.63 2.90
C ASP A 183 9.24 -15.05 4.31
N LEU A 184 9.67 -14.34 5.36
CA LEU A 184 9.24 -14.59 6.73
C LEU A 184 7.75 -14.30 6.91
N LEU A 185 7.29 -13.13 6.44
CA LEU A 185 5.88 -12.75 6.55
C LEU A 185 4.97 -13.67 5.72
N ALA A 186 5.42 -14.14 4.55
CA ALA A 186 4.69 -15.09 3.72
C ALA A 186 4.50 -16.46 4.39
N LYS A 187 5.51 -16.96 5.10
CA LYS A 187 5.38 -18.20 5.89
C LYS A 187 4.36 -18.03 7.01
N GLU A 188 4.38 -16.90 7.71
CA GLU A 188 3.41 -16.62 8.76
C GLU A 188 2.00 -16.44 8.20
N ALA A 189 1.84 -15.77 7.06
CA ALA A 189 0.56 -15.66 6.36
C ALA A 189 0.00 -17.04 5.98
N GLN A 190 0.83 -17.97 5.50
CA GLN A 190 0.41 -19.33 5.18
C GLN A 190 -0.10 -20.09 6.42
N ILE A 191 0.59 -19.96 7.56
CA ILE A 191 0.14 -20.56 8.84
C ILE A 191 -1.26 -20.05 9.23
N TRP A 192 -1.51 -18.75 9.06
CA TRP A 192 -2.82 -18.16 9.35
C TRP A 192 -3.91 -18.65 8.38
N ILE A 193 -3.58 -18.74 7.09
CA ILE A 193 -4.50 -19.24 6.04
C ILE A 193 -4.94 -20.68 6.33
N ASP A 194 -4.01 -21.53 6.78
CA ASP A 194 -4.24 -22.94 7.08
C ASP A 194 -4.83 -23.18 8.49
N SER A 195 -4.95 -22.13 9.30
CA SER A 195 -5.54 -22.21 10.65
C SER A 195 -7.07 -22.23 10.63
N THR A 196 -7.67 -22.58 11.76
CA THR A 196 -9.13 -22.53 11.95
C THR A 196 -9.71 -21.11 11.97
N PHE A 197 -8.88 -20.07 11.88
CA PHE A 197 -9.32 -18.67 11.85
C PHE A 197 -10.27 -18.38 10.68
N PHE A 198 -10.08 -19.06 9.55
CA PHE A 198 -10.89 -18.91 8.34
C PHE A 198 -11.93 -20.03 8.18
N THR A 199 -12.31 -20.72 9.26
CA THR A 199 -13.33 -21.76 9.23
C THR A 199 -14.68 -21.20 9.70
N ASN A 200 -15.70 -21.36 8.87
CA ASN A 200 -17.09 -21.02 9.21
C ASN A 200 -17.69 -22.04 10.19
N HIS A 201 -18.84 -21.73 10.78
CA HIS A 201 -19.52 -22.62 11.73
C HIS A 201 -19.92 -23.98 11.11
N ASP A 202 -20.15 -24.02 9.79
CA ASP A 202 -20.46 -25.24 9.04
C ASP A 202 -19.20 -26.01 8.59
N MET A 203 -18.02 -25.66 9.11
CA MET A 203 -16.71 -26.22 8.75
C MET A 203 -16.23 -25.87 7.33
N SER A 204 -16.96 -25.05 6.57
CA SER A 204 -16.47 -24.53 5.29
C SER A 204 -15.33 -23.51 5.50
N ILE A 205 -14.45 -23.38 4.51
CA ILE A 205 -13.35 -22.41 4.54
C ILE A 205 -13.83 -21.12 3.89
N VAL A 206 -13.58 -19.97 4.53
CA VAL A 206 -13.77 -18.66 3.92
C VAL A 206 -12.87 -18.58 2.69
N GLU A 207 -13.45 -18.44 1.51
CA GLU A 207 -12.68 -18.31 0.27
C GLU A 207 -12.08 -16.90 0.16
N ALA A 208 -10.86 -16.82 -0.37
CA ALA A 208 -10.30 -15.55 -0.82
C ALA A 208 -10.83 -15.20 -2.20
N TRP A 209 -10.76 -13.92 -2.57
CA TRP A 209 -11.02 -13.53 -3.94
C TRP A 209 -9.85 -13.85 -4.85
N GLU A 210 -10.17 -14.17 -6.09
CA GLU A 210 -9.18 -14.28 -7.17
C GLU A 210 -8.75 -12.87 -7.60
N VAL A 211 -7.93 -12.23 -6.75
CA VAL A 211 -7.30 -10.94 -7.05
C VAL A 211 -6.03 -11.19 -7.84
N MET A 212 -5.93 -10.60 -9.02
CA MET A 212 -4.68 -10.65 -9.77
C MET A 212 -3.56 -9.96 -8.97
N PRO A 213 -2.35 -10.53 -8.90
CA PRO A 213 -1.22 -9.89 -8.19
C PRO A 213 -0.67 -8.65 -8.93
N GLU A 214 -1.29 -8.27 -10.04
CA GLU A 214 -0.94 -7.12 -10.87
C GLU A 214 -2.13 -6.17 -10.95
N ARG A 215 -1.91 -4.89 -10.65
CA ARG A 215 -2.91 -3.84 -10.88
C ARG A 215 -2.48 -3.00 -12.07
N GLN A 216 -3.43 -2.69 -12.96
CA GLN A 216 -3.16 -1.82 -14.11
C GLN A 216 -3.85 -0.45 -14.06
N GLU A 217 -4.98 -0.28 -13.35
CA GLU A 217 -5.70 1.01 -13.31
C GLU A 217 -6.31 1.34 -11.93
N CYS A 218 -6.35 2.64 -11.60
CA CYS A 218 -6.97 3.17 -10.40
C CYS A 218 -8.45 3.48 -10.66
N VAL A 219 -9.34 3.06 -9.76
CA VAL A 219 -10.77 3.42 -9.81
C VAL A 219 -11.11 4.06 -8.47
N PHE A 220 -11.44 5.36 -8.51
CA PHE A 220 -12.15 6.00 -7.42
C PHE A 220 -13.65 5.84 -7.67
N LEU A 221 -14.36 5.31 -6.66
CA LEU A 221 -15.82 5.45 -6.54
C LEU A 221 -16.13 6.64 -5.65
#